data_AF-A0AAR5QGE4-F1
#
_entry.id   AF-A0AAR5QGE4-F1
#
_cell.length_a   1.000
_cell.length_b   1.000
_cell.length_c   1.000
_cell.angle_alpha   90.00
_cell.angle_beta   90.00
_cell.angle_gamma   90.00
#
_symmetry.space_group_name_H-M   'P 1'
#
loop_
_entity.id
_entity.type
_entity.pdbx_description
1 polymer ?
#
loop_
_entity_poly.entity_id
_entity_poly.type
_entity_poly.pdbx_seq_one_letter_code
_entity_poly.pdbx_strand_id
1 'polypeptide(L)'
;MNSSYTQNPYWKTQINFSCDEKEHGPRFVETGSCYTYFLWKSPHACPKYNASQCTDMAPQHSSCIFRDGEKYLNLSSLDKTQTLKDKNMEFKFNVCGAVIDKDVPCTTTVSLAMINTSEIDIRKKYVQLGLSGKSLIRVLIF
;
A
#
# COMPACT_ATOMS: atom_id res chain seq x y z
N MET A 1 -28.39 -26.36 37.08
CA MET A 1 -27.17 -27.00 36.52
C MET A 1 -26.21 -25.89 36.13
N ASN A 2 -25.28 -25.55 37.03
CA ASN A 2 -24.25 -24.54 36.80
C ASN A 2 -23.11 -25.18 36.02
N SER A 3 -22.84 -24.69 34.81
CA SER A 3 -21.54 -24.88 34.16
C SER A 3 -20.94 -23.50 33.91
N SER A 4 -20.43 -22.91 34.99
CA SER A 4 -19.51 -21.78 34.90
C SER A 4 -18.12 -22.35 34.70
N TYR A 5 -17.73 -22.57 33.43
CA TYR A 5 -16.36 -22.87 33.06
C TYR A 5 -15.46 -21.74 33.58
N THR A 6 -14.75 -21.97 34.68
CA THR A 6 -13.62 -21.14 35.09
C THR A 6 -12.53 -21.36 34.04
N GLN A 7 -12.51 -20.50 33.02
CA GLN A 7 -11.38 -20.44 32.10
C GLN A 7 -10.16 -20.02 32.92
N ASN A 8 -9.29 -20.99 33.22
CA ASN A 8 -7.99 -20.69 33.77
C ASN A 8 -7.27 -19.77 32.77
N PRO A 9 -6.85 -18.56 33.14
CA PRO A 9 -6.22 -17.66 32.19
C PRO A 9 -4.86 -18.25 31.79
N TYR A 10 -4.78 -18.82 30.59
CA TYR A 10 -3.51 -19.22 30.00
C TYR A 10 -2.70 -17.96 29.68
N TRP A 11 -1.45 -17.93 30.11
CA TRP A 11 -0.55 -16.82 29.79
C TRP A 11 -0.30 -16.75 28.29
N LYS A 12 -0.52 -15.57 27.71
CA LYS A 12 -0.28 -15.27 26.30
C LYS A 12 0.86 -14.26 26.14
N THR A 13 1.65 -14.41 25.09
CA THR A 13 2.59 -13.39 24.66
C THR A 13 2.16 -12.86 23.29
N GLN A 14 2.10 -11.54 23.14
CA GLN A 14 1.81 -10.86 21.88
C GLN A 14 2.99 -9.98 21.50
N ILE A 15 3.52 -10.20 20.31
CA ILE A 15 4.60 -9.40 19.71
C ILE A 15 4.03 -8.72 18.48
N ASN A 16 4.01 -7.39 18.47
CA ASN A 16 3.65 -6.62 17.30
C ASN A 16 4.91 -6.18 16.56
N PHE A 17 5.00 -6.53 15.29
CA PHE A 17 6.06 -6.06 14.41
C PHE A 17 5.68 -4.72 13.80
N SER A 18 6.57 -3.74 13.88
CA SER A 18 6.43 -2.43 13.25
C SER A 18 7.61 -2.19 12.31
N CYS A 19 7.34 -1.68 11.12
CA CYS A 19 8.39 -1.27 10.19
C CYS A 19 9.25 -0.16 10.83
N ASP A 20 10.56 -0.34 10.76
CA ASP A 20 11.59 0.64 11.12
C ASP A 20 12.84 0.31 10.28
N GLU A 21 13.64 1.30 9.87
CA GLU A 21 14.81 1.05 9.01
C GLU A 21 15.93 0.32 9.76
N LYS A 22 15.94 0.41 11.09
CA LYS A 22 16.95 -0.20 11.96
C LYS A 22 16.33 -1.30 12.81
N GLU A 23 17.14 -2.31 13.10
CA GLU A 23 16.72 -3.41 13.97
C GLU A 23 16.73 -2.93 15.44
N HIS A 24 15.55 -2.90 16.03
CA HIS A 24 15.32 -2.54 17.41
C HIS A 24 14.59 -3.71 18.07
N GLY A 25 15.35 -4.59 18.72
CA GLY A 25 14.88 -5.80 19.37
C GLY A 25 13.62 -5.60 20.23
N PRO A 26 12.90 -6.69 20.59
CA PRO A 26 11.57 -6.61 21.16
C PRO A 26 11.54 -5.78 22.44
N ARG A 27 10.77 -4.69 22.43
CA ARG A 27 10.59 -3.78 23.57
C ARG A 27 9.34 -4.17 24.33
N PHE A 28 9.48 -4.40 25.64
CA PHE A 28 8.33 -4.56 26.53
C PHE A 28 7.45 -3.31 26.52
N VAL A 29 6.13 -3.50 26.43
CA VAL A 29 5.15 -2.41 26.44
C VAL A 29 4.28 -2.49 27.69
N GLU A 30 3.60 -3.62 27.90
CA GLU A 30 2.70 -3.81 29.05
C GLU A 30 2.48 -5.29 29.39
N THR A 31 1.87 -5.52 30.55
CA THR A 31 1.37 -6.82 31.00
C THR A 31 -0.04 -6.63 31.55
N GLY A 32 -0.99 -7.42 31.05
CA GLY A 32 -2.36 -7.47 31.54
C GLY A 32 -2.60 -8.66 32.46
N SER A 33 -3.86 -8.95 32.74
CA SER A 33 -4.28 -10.03 33.65
C SER A 33 -3.88 -11.44 33.19
N CYS A 34 -3.59 -11.65 31.91
CA CYS A 34 -3.15 -12.93 31.36
C CYS A 34 -2.29 -12.83 30.10
N TYR A 35 -1.70 -11.65 29.83
CA TYR A 35 -0.90 -11.46 28.63
C TYR A 35 0.27 -10.49 28.82
N THR A 36 1.30 -10.67 28.01
CA THR A 36 2.43 -9.74 27.87
C THR A 36 2.46 -9.19 26.45
N TYR A 37 2.73 -7.89 26.31
CA TYR A 37 2.76 -7.20 25.02
C TYR A 37 4.15 -6.60 24.75
N PHE A 38 4.68 -6.91 23.56
CA PHE A 38 5.95 -6.41 23.06
C PHE A 38 5.75 -5.71 21.72
N LEU A 39 6.49 -4.62 21.52
CA LEU A 39 6.64 -3.96 20.23
C LEU A 39 8.05 -4.25 19.70
N TRP A 40 8.13 -4.84 18.51
CA TRP A 40 9.39 -5.11 17.83
C TRP A 40 9.46 -4.28 16.56
N LYS A 41 10.32 -3.27 16.58
CA LYS A 41 10.61 -2.44 15.41
C LYS A 41 11.73 -3.08 14.59
N SER A 42 11.43 -3.54 13.39
CA SER A 42 12.38 -4.30 12.57
C SER A 42 12.27 -3.95 11.09
N PRO A 43 13.39 -3.91 10.35
CA PRO A 43 13.37 -3.76 8.89
C PRO A 43 12.68 -4.94 8.20
N HIS A 44 12.59 -6.10 8.87
CA HIS A 44 11.88 -7.27 8.36
C HIS A 44 10.35 -7.11 8.37
N ALA A 45 9.85 -6.19 9.20
CA ALA A 45 8.44 -5.83 9.26
C ALA A 45 8.05 -4.83 8.16
N CYS A 46 9.03 -4.25 7.46
CA CYS A 46 8.76 -3.34 6.35
C CYS A 46 8.25 -4.11 5.13
N PRO A 47 7.26 -3.56 4.40
CA PRO A 47 6.76 -4.17 3.18
C PRO A 47 7.92 -4.39 2.19
N LYS A 48 8.15 -5.64 1.80
CA LYS A 48 9.06 -5.95 0.69
C LYS A 48 8.29 -5.73 -0.61
N TYR A 49 8.63 -4.67 -1.33
CA TYR A 49 8.09 -4.46 -2.66
C TYR A 49 8.60 -5.55 -3.61
N ASN A 50 7.70 -6.34 -4.18
CA ASN A 50 8.02 -7.33 -5.19
C ASN A 50 7.31 -6.98 -6.49
N ALA A 51 8.02 -6.28 -7.39
CA ALA A 51 7.45 -5.76 -8.63
C ALA A 51 6.78 -6.84 -9.49
N SER A 52 7.31 -8.07 -9.49
CA SER A 52 6.73 -9.19 -10.25
C SER A 52 5.34 -9.56 -9.73
N GLN A 53 5.18 -9.71 -8.41
CA GLN A 53 3.88 -10.00 -7.79
C GLN A 53 2.85 -8.90 -8.06
N CYS A 54 3.27 -7.64 -8.10
CA CYS A 54 2.36 -6.52 -8.36
C CYS A 54 1.96 -6.43 -9.85
N THR A 55 2.85 -6.86 -10.75
CA THR A 55 2.56 -6.94 -12.19
C THR A 55 1.58 -8.07 -12.50
N ASP A 56 1.69 -9.22 -11.82
CA ASP A 56 0.75 -10.35 -11.98
C ASP A 56 -0.68 -10.01 -11.54
N MET A 57 -0.83 -9.06 -10.61
CA MET A 57 -2.13 -8.55 -10.18
C MET A 57 -2.75 -7.58 -11.19
N ALA A 58 -1.94 -6.93 -12.04
CA ALA A 58 -2.45 -5.98 -13.02
C ALA A 58 -3.38 -6.70 -14.01
N PRO A 59 -4.60 -6.19 -14.28
CA PRO A 59 -5.51 -6.82 -15.23
C PRO A 59 -4.83 -6.94 -16.60
N GLN A 60 -4.65 -8.17 -17.10
CA GLN A 60 -3.99 -8.46 -18.39
C GLN A 60 -4.79 -7.99 -19.63
N HIS A 61 -5.90 -7.27 -19.45
CA HIS A 61 -6.88 -7.04 -20.51
C HIS A 61 -7.49 -5.64 -20.48
N SER A 62 -6.68 -4.60 -20.63
CA SER A 62 -7.21 -3.34 -21.16
C SER A 62 -6.36 -2.92 -22.35
N SER A 63 -6.86 -3.16 -23.55
CA SER A 63 -6.34 -2.45 -24.72
C SER A 63 -6.39 -0.95 -24.38
N CYS A 64 -5.22 -0.34 -24.24
CA CYS A 64 -5.03 1.06 -23.89
C CYS A 64 -5.32 1.92 -25.14
N ILE A 65 -6.54 1.81 -25.64
CA ILE A 65 -7.02 2.45 -26.86
C ILE A 65 -8.19 3.34 -26.46
N PHE A 66 -8.00 4.63 -26.64
CA PHE A 66 -9.03 5.63 -26.41
C PHE A 66 -9.76 5.92 -27.71
N ARG A 67 -11.09 6.06 -27.65
CA ARG A 67 -11.91 6.40 -28.81
C ARG A 67 -12.49 7.79 -28.62
N ASP A 68 -12.19 8.67 -29.56
CA ASP A 68 -12.74 10.02 -29.65
C ASP A 68 -13.52 10.14 -30.97
N GLY A 69 -14.84 9.92 -30.91
CA GLY A 69 -15.70 9.81 -32.08
C GLY A 69 -15.32 8.62 -32.98
N GLU A 70 -14.81 8.91 -34.18
CA GLU A 70 -14.31 7.90 -35.14
C GLU A 70 -12.79 7.65 -35.02
N LYS A 71 -12.08 8.48 -34.25
CA LYS A 71 -10.63 8.36 -34.08
C LYS A 71 -10.32 7.38 -32.95
N TYR A 72 -9.32 6.55 -33.20
CA TYR A 72 -8.74 5.66 -32.21
C TYR A 72 -7.33 6.13 -31.88
N LEU A 73 -7.07 6.37 -30.61
CA LEU A 73 -5.77 6.74 -30.09
C LEU A 73 -5.20 5.58 -29.29
N ASN A 74 -4.13 4.98 -29.80
CA ASN A 74 -3.42 3.94 -29.09
C ASN A 74 -2.44 4.57 -28.09
N LEU A 75 -2.76 4.47 -26.80
CA LEU A 75 -1.98 4.97 -25.68
C LEU A 75 -1.12 3.89 -25.02
N SER A 76 -1.02 2.69 -25.60
CA SER A 76 -0.29 1.56 -24.99
C SER A 76 1.18 1.86 -24.65
N SER A 77 1.79 2.84 -25.32
CA SER A 77 3.13 3.34 -24.99
C SER A 77 3.23 4.03 -23.62
N LEU A 78 2.08 4.43 -23.05
CA LEU A 78 1.93 5.08 -21.75
C LEU A 78 1.45 4.12 -20.65
N ASP A 79 1.27 2.83 -20.94
CA ASP A 79 0.90 1.81 -19.95
C ASP A 79 2.12 1.40 -19.11
N LYS A 80 2.60 2.35 -18.32
CA LYS A 80 3.71 2.21 -17.38
C LYS A 80 3.61 3.31 -16.34
N THR A 81 4.14 3.04 -15.14
CA THR A 81 4.25 4.06 -14.10
C THR A 81 5.13 5.22 -14.58
N GLN A 82 4.57 6.42 -14.56
CA GLN A 82 5.23 7.69 -14.80
C GLN A 82 5.38 8.43 -13.47
N THR A 83 6.36 9.33 -13.38
CA THR A 83 6.64 10.10 -12.16
C THR A 83 6.87 11.57 -12.51
N LEU A 84 6.15 12.45 -11.82
CA LEU A 84 6.35 13.90 -11.83
C LEU A 84 6.84 14.31 -10.45
N LYS A 85 7.82 15.21 -10.38
CA LYS A 85 8.36 15.70 -9.10
C LYS A 85 8.10 17.19 -8.98
N ASP A 86 7.61 17.60 -7.81
CA ASP A 86 7.49 19.00 -7.42
C ASP A 86 7.94 19.16 -5.96
N LYS A 87 9.10 19.78 -5.76
CA LYS A 87 9.74 19.95 -4.45
C LYS A 87 9.86 18.62 -3.68
N ASN A 88 9.11 18.49 -2.58
CA ASN A 88 9.09 17.33 -1.69
C ASN A 88 7.95 16.35 -2.02
N MET A 89 7.30 16.54 -3.18
CA MET A 89 6.18 15.73 -3.63
C MET A 89 6.56 14.99 -4.91
N GLU A 90 6.28 13.70 -4.95
CA GLU A 90 6.33 12.89 -6.16
C GLU A 90 4.91 12.42 -6.51
N PHE A 91 4.48 12.66 -7.74
CA PHE A 91 3.22 12.18 -8.28
C PHE A 91 3.51 11.01 -9.20
N LYS A 92 3.00 9.83 -8.86
CA LYS A 92 3.16 8.60 -9.64
C LYS A 92 1.84 8.21 -10.26
N PHE A 93 1.81 7.94 -11.55
CA PHE A 93 0.56 7.58 -12.24
C PHE A 93 0.79 6.62 -13.39
N ASN A 94 -0.24 5.84 -13.73
CA ASN A 94 -0.30 5.05 -14.95
C ASN A 94 -1.61 5.40 -15.67
N VAL A 95 -1.53 5.63 -16.98
CA VAL A 95 -2.67 6.09 -17.80
C VAL A 95 -3.72 4.99 -17.99
N CYS A 96 -3.27 3.75 -18.19
CA CYS A 96 -4.14 2.64 -18.57
C CYS A 96 -4.22 1.52 -17.54
N GLY A 97 -3.43 1.63 -16.48
CA GLY A 97 -3.34 0.59 -15.47
C GLY A 97 -3.13 1.15 -14.08
N ALA A 98 -2.78 0.24 -13.18
CA ALA A 98 -2.37 0.59 -11.84
C ALA A 98 -0.93 1.15 -11.81
N VAL A 99 -0.63 1.93 -10.77
CA VAL A 99 0.71 2.36 -10.41
C VAL A 99 1.43 1.19 -9.76
N ILE A 100 2.50 0.75 -10.41
CA ILE A 100 3.39 -0.28 -9.92
C ILE A 100 4.67 0.41 -9.43
N ASP A 101 4.78 0.61 -8.11
CA ASP A 101 5.90 1.29 -7.48
C ASP A 101 6.07 0.87 -6.01
N LYS A 102 7.29 0.92 -5.48
CA LYS A 102 7.62 0.54 -4.09
C LYS A 102 7.01 1.41 -3.01
N ASP A 103 6.77 2.68 -3.32
CA ASP A 103 6.22 3.68 -2.40
C ASP A 103 4.68 3.70 -2.44
N VAL A 104 4.07 2.85 -3.28
CA VAL A 104 2.62 2.73 -3.47
C VAL A 104 2.18 1.31 -3.09
N PRO A 105 1.08 1.15 -2.33
CA PRO A 105 0.54 -0.18 -2.07
C PRO A 105 0.21 -0.91 -3.37
N CYS A 106 0.71 -2.13 -3.53
CA CYS A 106 0.42 -2.96 -4.69
C CYS A 106 -1.06 -3.33 -4.71
N THR A 107 -1.81 -2.58 -5.51
CA THR A 107 -3.25 -2.72 -5.71
C THR A 107 -3.52 -2.55 -7.20
N THR A 108 -4.59 -3.17 -7.69
CA THR A 108 -4.98 -3.09 -9.10
C THR A 108 -5.74 -1.82 -9.44
N THR A 109 -6.01 -0.99 -8.42
CA THR A 109 -6.98 0.09 -8.49
C THR A 109 -6.34 1.45 -8.42
N VAL A 110 -5.11 1.62 -7.92
CA VAL A 110 -4.49 2.96 -7.80
C VAL A 110 -3.91 3.38 -9.14
N SER A 111 -4.43 4.43 -9.77
CA SER A 111 -3.91 4.96 -11.05
C SER A 111 -3.14 6.27 -10.91
N LEU A 112 -3.32 6.99 -9.79
CA LEU A 112 -2.57 8.19 -9.44
C LEU A 112 -2.33 8.22 -7.93
N ALA A 113 -1.08 8.41 -7.57
CA ALA A 113 -0.56 8.43 -6.22
C ALA A 113 0.28 9.68 -6.00
N MET A 114 0.21 10.23 -4.80
CA MET A 114 1.05 11.33 -4.34
C MET A 114 1.89 10.84 -3.17
N ILE A 115 3.19 11.12 -3.23
CA ILE A 115 4.18 10.68 -2.26
C ILE A 115 4.89 11.90 -1.70
N ASN A 116 4.78 12.13 -0.40
CA ASN A 116 5.53 13.16 0.30
C ASN A 116 6.89 12.59 0.74
N THR A 117 7.98 13.00 0.09
CA THR A 117 9.33 12.48 0.35
C THR A 117 9.93 12.97 1.67
N SER A 118 9.35 14.02 2.28
CA SER A 118 9.75 14.53 3.59
C SER A 118 9.02 13.86 4.76
N GLU A 119 7.98 13.08 4.49
CA GLU A 119 7.22 12.37 5.52
C GLU A 119 7.89 11.03 5.86
N ILE A 120 8.15 10.83 7.14
CA ILE A 120 8.82 9.64 7.67
C ILE A 120 7.78 8.56 8.00
N ASP A 121 6.57 8.96 8.38
CA ASP A 121 5.47 8.04 8.63
C ASP A 121 4.96 7.45 7.31
N ILE A 122 5.28 6.18 7.05
CA ILE A 122 4.87 5.43 5.85
C ILE A 122 3.36 5.49 5.59
N ARG A 123 2.52 5.69 6.62
CA ARG A 123 1.06 5.78 6.48
C ARG A 123 0.59 7.14 5.96
N LYS A 124 1.37 8.19 6.23
CA LYS A 124 1.09 9.57 5.80
C LYS A 124 1.86 9.95 4.55
N LYS A 125 2.92 9.20 4.24
CA LYS A 125 3.78 9.38 3.06
C LYS A 125 3.00 9.27 1.76
N TYR A 126 2.02 8.38 1.71
CA TYR A 126 1.25 8.05 0.51
C TYR A 126 -0.19 8.58 0.59
N VAL A 127 -0.65 9.22 -0.47
CA VAL A 127 -2.05 9.60 -0.67
C VAL A 127 -2.51 9.08 -2.03
N GLN A 128 -3.62 8.35 -2.02
CA GLN A 128 -4.29 7.92 -3.24
C GLN A 128 -5.11 9.08 -3.81
N LEU A 129 -4.79 9.50 -5.03
CA LEU A 129 -5.51 10.57 -5.71
C LEU A 129 -6.38 10.07 -6.86
N GLY A 130 -6.07 8.90 -7.43
CA GLY A 130 -6.80 8.36 -8.57
C GLY A 130 -7.04 6.87 -8.53
N LEU A 131 -8.20 6.47 -9.05
CA LEU A 131 -8.60 5.08 -9.24
C LEU A 131 -8.59 4.70 -10.73
N SER A 132 -8.12 3.51 -11.04
CA SER A 132 -8.32 2.79 -12.31
C SER A 132 -9.71 2.14 -12.27
N GLY A 133 -10.71 2.87 -12.76
CA GLY A 133 -12.03 2.32 -13.10
C GLY A 133 -12.12 2.14 -14.62
N LYS A 134 -13.04 1.28 -15.09
CA LYS A 134 -13.22 0.79 -16.49
C LYS A 134 -13.28 1.83 -17.65
N SER A 135 -12.85 3.07 -17.50
CA SER A 135 -12.49 3.91 -18.66
C SER A 135 -11.53 5.07 -18.38
N LEU A 136 -11.34 5.59 -17.16
CA LEU A 136 -10.51 6.80 -16.95
C LEU A 136 -10.00 6.90 -15.51
N ILE A 137 -8.85 7.58 -15.33
CA ILE A 137 -8.37 8.08 -14.04
C ILE A 137 -9.44 9.01 -13.47
N ARG A 138 -10.12 8.59 -12.40
CA ARG A 138 -10.97 9.48 -11.60
C ARG A 138 -10.13 10.12 -10.51
N VAL A 139 -9.83 11.41 -10.64
CA VAL A 139 -9.17 12.19 -9.59
C VAL A 139 -10.19 12.48 -8.48
N LEU A 140 -9.91 12.00 -7.26
CA LEU A 140 -10.70 12.32 -6.08
C LEU A 140 -10.18 13.64 -5.49
N ILE A 141 -11.02 14.67 -5.48
CA ILE A 141 -10.75 15.93 -4.76
C ILE A 141 -11.52 15.86 -3.44
N PHE A 142 -10.82 15.94 -2.31
CA PHE A 142 -11.39 16.02 -0.97
C PHE A 142 -11.37 17.46 -0.46
#